data_AF-A0A1S7LJL8-F1
#
_entry.id   AF-A0A1S7LJL8-F1
#
_cell.length_a   1.000
_cell.length_b   1.000
_cell.length_c   1.000
_cell.angle_alpha   90.00
_cell.angle_beta   90.00
_cell.angle_gamma   90.00
#
_symmetry.space_group_name_H-M   'P 1'
#
loop_
_entity.id
_entity.type
_entity.pdbx_description
1 polymer ?
#
loop_
_entity_poly.entity_id
_entity_poly.type
_entity_poly.pdbx_seq_one_letter_code
_entity_poly.pdbx_strand_id
1 'polypeptide(L)'
;MDDAFITVASAITSFTEDHYTDEATREELIEKAKNVGKKLFGFSVKIATLGLIKESDFEDFESIRSDFAKGASNAVGEMIEERLRSHTKDIALIEEFKELLSSLPESINQDGTKPLIIIVDELDRCKPSFAVDMLEKIKHLFSVKNVMFVLVMNKQQLEESVRAIYGANIDANTYLQKFINIETQLPKKIATNQISTVKVYSSYIFQQHGIETWGNDRNIIDCVDVLAEHFNLSLRQLERVYTNISVFYASTEKGYLHLHAIITLLSVIKVIDTNLFHLLATKQIDFASVCNKLNFNKDTFSESSLLERLVSWIEYALMTDEEFGLVAEDNDFRRIDIDLSLKYGMDRQDILPYHAEKISLLKINSQE
;
A
#
# COMPACT_ATOMS: atom_id res chain seq x y z
N MET A 1 -8.69 -13.87 -20.08
CA MET A 1 -7.56 -14.38 -19.27
C MET A 1 -6.49 -13.33 -19.47
N ASP A 2 -6.24 -12.52 -18.45
CA ASP A 2 -5.48 -11.29 -18.62
C ASP A 2 -4.01 -11.65 -18.85
N ASP A 3 -3.49 -11.25 -20.01
CA ASP A 3 -2.11 -11.44 -20.43
C ASP A 3 -1.31 -10.19 -20.06
N ALA A 4 -0.17 -10.37 -19.39
CA ALA A 4 0.59 -9.24 -18.86
C ALA A 4 1.19 -8.37 -19.98
N PHE A 5 1.59 -8.98 -21.10
CA PHE A 5 2.07 -8.24 -22.26
C PHE A 5 0.95 -7.39 -22.87
N ILE A 6 -0.23 -7.98 -23.09
CA ILE A 6 -1.39 -7.26 -23.64
C ILE A 6 -1.78 -6.10 -22.73
N THR A 7 -1.74 -6.29 -21.41
CA THR A 7 -2.06 -5.24 -20.44
C THR A 7 -1.15 -4.02 -20.61
N VAL A 8 0.17 -4.22 -20.68
CA VAL A 8 1.14 -3.12 -20.84
C VAL A 8 1.06 -2.53 -22.26
N ALA A 9 0.99 -3.38 -23.29
CA ALA A 9 0.92 -2.93 -24.67
C ALA A 9 -0.33 -2.08 -24.94
N SER A 10 -1.50 -2.49 -24.44
CA SER A 10 -2.74 -1.71 -24.56
C SER A 10 -2.68 -0.38 -23.83
N ALA A 11 -2.04 -0.32 -22.65
CA ALA A 11 -1.85 0.94 -21.93
C ALA A 11 -0.94 1.91 -22.72
N ILE A 12 0.15 1.41 -23.31
CA ILE A 12 1.03 2.21 -24.16
C ILE A 12 0.27 2.68 -25.40
N THR A 13 -0.47 1.79 -26.07
CA THR A 13 -1.28 2.16 -27.25
C THR A 13 -2.30 3.24 -26.92
N SER A 14 -3.07 3.09 -25.84
CA SER A 14 -4.05 4.09 -25.42
C SER A 14 -3.38 5.44 -25.15
N PHE A 15 -2.24 5.45 -24.46
CA PHE A 15 -1.47 6.68 -24.22
C PHE A 15 -1.01 7.32 -25.54
N THR A 16 -0.53 6.53 -26.49
CA THR A 16 -0.13 7.06 -27.81
C THR A 16 -1.31 7.59 -28.61
N GLU A 17 -2.50 6.99 -28.53
CA GLU A 17 -3.69 7.48 -29.23
C GLU A 17 -4.10 8.87 -28.74
N ASP A 18 -4.05 9.11 -27.43
CA ASP A 18 -4.44 10.37 -26.80
C ASP A 18 -3.43 11.50 -27.00
N HIS A 19 -2.15 11.16 -27.17
CA HIS A 19 -1.04 12.13 -27.12
C HIS A 19 -0.21 12.25 -28.41
N TYR A 20 -0.47 11.41 -29.41
CA TYR A 20 0.32 11.37 -30.64
C TYR A 20 -0.55 11.62 -31.88
N THR A 21 -0.15 12.58 -32.71
CA THR A 21 -0.94 13.04 -33.86
C THR A 21 -0.66 12.28 -35.15
N ASP A 22 0.51 11.64 -35.30
CA ASP A 22 0.83 10.89 -36.50
C ASP A 22 0.16 9.49 -36.49
N GLU A 23 -0.70 9.28 -37.48
CA GLU A 23 -1.50 8.08 -37.67
C GLU A 23 -0.63 6.87 -38.06
N ALA A 24 0.44 7.09 -38.83
CA ALA A 24 1.30 6.01 -39.32
C ALA A 24 2.05 5.30 -38.18
N THR A 25 2.66 6.05 -37.25
CA THR A 25 3.34 5.44 -36.09
C THR A 25 2.35 4.73 -35.17
N ARG A 26 1.12 5.24 -35.02
CA ARG A 26 0.07 4.58 -34.21
C ARG A 26 -0.33 3.24 -34.79
N GLU A 27 -0.58 3.20 -36.10
CA GLU A 27 -0.90 1.95 -36.81
C GLU A 27 0.27 0.96 -36.75
N GLU A 28 1.51 1.44 -36.91
CA GLU A 28 2.72 0.61 -36.83
C GLU A 28 2.89 0.00 -35.43
N LEU A 29 2.66 0.79 -34.37
CA LEU A 29 2.72 0.30 -32.99
C LEU A 29 1.68 -0.78 -32.73
N ILE A 30 0.43 -0.55 -33.14
CA ILE A 30 -0.65 -1.52 -32.98
C ILE A 30 -0.31 -2.82 -33.72
N GLU A 31 0.20 -2.73 -34.96
CA GLU A 31 0.50 -3.90 -35.76
C GLU A 31 1.68 -4.70 -35.20
N LYS A 32 2.78 -4.03 -34.80
CA LYS A 32 3.91 -4.69 -34.15
C LYS A 32 3.53 -5.29 -32.80
N ALA A 33 2.76 -4.59 -31.97
CA ALA A 33 2.26 -5.11 -30.71
C ALA A 33 1.34 -6.33 -30.91
N LYS A 34 0.45 -6.31 -31.92
CA LYS A 34 -0.38 -7.47 -32.30
C LYS A 34 0.49 -8.66 -32.72
N ASN A 35 1.54 -8.43 -33.49
CA ASN A 35 2.41 -9.49 -33.99
C ASN A 35 3.24 -10.12 -32.86
N VAL A 36 3.79 -9.32 -31.95
CA VAL A 36 4.45 -9.83 -30.73
C VAL A 36 3.45 -10.54 -29.82
N GLY A 37 2.27 -9.95 -29.59
CA GLY A 37 1.22 -10.54 -28.76
C GLY A 37 0.74 -11.91 -29.26
N LYS A 38 0.52 -12.07 -30.57
CA LYS A 38 0.18 -13.36 -31.19
C LYS A 38 1.24 -14.44 -30.96
N LYS A 39 2.51 -14.06 -30.86
CA LYS A 39 3.62 -15.00 -30.61
C LYS A 39 3.75 -15.38 -29.15
N LEU A 40 3.48 -14.44 -28.25
CA LEU A 40 3.45 -14.70 -26.81
C LEU A 40 2.20 -15.51 -26.41
N PHE A 41 1.10 -15.39 -27.16
CA PHE A 41 -0.12 -16.18 -26.99
C PHE A 41 0.12 -17.65 -27.31
N GLY A 42 0.57 -18.42 -26.31
CA GLY A 42 0.89 -19.85 -26.40
C GLY A 42 2.30 -20.21 -25.92
N PHE A 43 3.21 -19.24 -25.85
CA PHE A 43 4.52 -19.38 -25.23
C PHE A 43 4.46 -18.81 -23.80
N SER A 44 4.30 -19.69 -22.81
CA SER A 44 4.71 -19.34 -21.44
C SER A 44 6.23 -19.22 -21.47
N VAL A 45 6.74 -18.03 -21.74
CA VAL A 45 8.16 -17.69 -21.69
C VAL A 45 8.58 -17.74 -20.21
N LYS A 46 8.68 -18.94 -19.64
CA LYS A 46 9.42 -19.20 -18.42
C LYS A 46 10.88 -19.09 -18.80
N ILE A 47 11.39 -17.87 -18.98
CA ILE A 47 12.83 -17.67 -19.02
C ILE A 47 13.29 -18.11 -17.65
N ALA A 48 13.97 -19.26 -17.61
CA ALA A 48 14.48 -19.88 -16.41
C ALA A 48 15.49 -18.92 -15.77
N THR A 49 15.00 -17.95 -15.01
CA THR A 49 15.78 -17.00 -14.24
C THR A 49 16.26 -17.66 -12.93
N LEU A 50 16.72 -18.91 -13.03
CA LEU A 50 17.47 -19.64 -12.01
C LEU A 50 18.82 -20.07 -12.59
N GLY A 51 19.61 -19.06 -12.97
CA GLY A 51 21.03 -19.20 -13.29
C GLY A 51 21.31 -19.70 -14.71
N LEU A 52 22.12 -18.91 -15.45
CA LEU A 52 22.62 -19.17 -16.81
C LEU A 52 21.62 -18.83 -17.93
N ILE A 53 21.66 -17.56 -18.35
CA ILE A 53 21.94 -17.30 -19.77
C ILE A 53 23.30 -16.61 -19.75
N LYS A 54 24.37 -17.42 -19.87
CA LYS A 54 25.65 -16.90 -20.32
C LYS A 54 25.53 -16.75 -21.83
N GLU A 55 26.22 -15.78 -22.43
CA GLU A 55 26.38 -15.70 -23.90
C GLU A 55 26.88 -17.02 -24.53
N SER A 56 27.43 -17.95 -23.72
CA SER A 56 27.77 -19.31 -24.12
C SER A 56 26.58 -20.21 -24.53
N ASP A 57 25.32 -19.90 -24.15
CA ASP A 57 24.16 -20.69 -24.64
C ASP A 57 23.86 -20.43 -26.12
N PHE A 58 24.32 -19.29 -26.66
CA PHE A 58 24.28 -19.03 -28.11
C PHE A 58 25.39 -19.81 -28.85
N GLU A 59 26.57 -19.96 -28.24
CA GLU A 59 27.68 -20.73 -28.79
C GLU A 59 27.45 -22.25 -28.68
N ASP A 60 26.80 -22.74 -27.61
CA ASP A 60 26.40 -24.15 -27.47
C ASP A 60 25.27 -24.55 -28.44
N PHE A 61 24.47 -23.60 -28.92
CA PHE A 61 23.47 -23.89 -29.96
C PHE A 61 24.09 -24.09 -31.35
N GLU A 62 25.17 -23.37 -31.65
CA GLU A 62 26.00 -23.56 -32.86
C GLU A 62 26.78 -24.89 -32.81
N SER A 63 27.19 -25.37 -31.62
CA SER A 63 27.83 -26.67 -31.48
C SER A 63 26.84 -27.83 -31.65
N ILE A 64 25.60 -27.69 -31.13
CA ILE A 64 24.50 -28.65 -31.37
C ILE A 64 24.15 -28.76 -32.87
N ARG A 65 24.25 -27.66 -33.63
CA ARG A 65 24.08 -27.63 -35.10
C ARG A 65 25.07 -28.54 -35.83
N SER A 66 26.33 -28.57 -35.38
CA SER A 66 27.39 -29.41 -35.98
C SER A 66 27.16 -30.90 -35.75
N ASP A 67 26.76 -31.26 -34.54
CA ASP A 67 26.80 -32.66 -34.10
C ASP A 67 25.51 -33.42 -34.44
N PHE A 68 24.39 -32.71 -34.58
CA PHE A 68 23.12 -33.31 -34.98
C PHE A 68 22.96 -33.42 -36.52
N ALA A 69 23.51 -32.46 -37.28
CA ALA A 69 23.48 -32.48 -38.75
C ALA A 69 24.28 -33.63 -39.36
N LYS A 70 25.24 -34.20 -38.61
CA LYS A 70 26.07 -35.33 -39.06
C LYS A 70 25.38 -36.70 -38.92
N GLY A 71 24.20 -36.79 -38.29
CA GLY A 71 23.62 -38.09 -37.90
C GLY A 71 22.12 -38.33 -38.17
N ALA A 72 21.33 -37.35 -38.61
CA ALA A 72 19.87 -37.50 -38.77
C ALA A 72 19.39 -37.30 -40.22
N SER A 73 18.38 -38.08 -40.63
CA SER A 73 17.74 -37.98 -41.95
C SER A 73 17.17 -36.57 -42.21
N ASN A 74 17.24 -36.10 -43.46
CA ASN A 74 16.83 -34.77 -43.95
C ASN A 74 15.53 -34.21 -43.33
N ALA A 75 14.52 -35.04 -43.03
CA ALA A 75 13.26 -34.61 -42.44
C ALA A 75 13.37 -34.05 -41.00
N VAL A 76 14.31 -34.54 -40.19
CA VAL A 76 14.55 -34.02 -38.83
C VAL A 76 15.37 -32.73 -38.90
N GLY A 77 16.31 -32.65 -39.85
CA GLY A 77 17.06 -31.43 -40.14
C GLY A 77 16.16 -30.29 -40.59
N GLU A 78 15.22 -30.57 -41.50
CA GLU A 78 14.23 -29.58 -41.97
C GLU A 78 13.29 -29.13 -40.84
N MET A 79 12.83 -30.04 -39.97
CA MET A 79 11.99 -29.69 -38.82
C MET A 79 12.73 -28.84 -37.77
N ILE A 80 14.02 -29.10 -37.54
CA ILE A 80 14.87 -28.30 -36.65
C ILE A 80 15.17 -26.95 -37.30
N GLU A 81 15.48 -26.91 -38.59
CA GLU A 81 15.73 -25.68 -39.32
C GLU A 81 14.48 -24.80 -39.40
N GLU A 82 13.30 -25.38 -39.57
CA GLU A 82 12.03 -24.66 -39.53
C GLU A 82 11.73 -24.09 -38.14
N ARG A 83 11.99 -24.84 -37.06
CA ARG A 83 11.91 -24.32 -35.68
C ARG A 83 12.93 -23.22 -35.41
N LEU A 84 14.17 -23.37 -35.88
CA LEU A 84 15.22 -22.37 -35.74
C LEU A 84 14.89 -21.09 -36.50
N ARG A 85 14.46 -21.19 -37.76
CA ARG A 85 14.01 -20.05 -38.57
C ARG A 85 12.79 -19.37 -37.97
N SER A 86 11.85 -20.12 -37.37
CA SER A 86 10.74 -19.51 -36.64
C SER A 86 11.23 -18.74 -35.42
N HIS A 87 12.19 -19.28 -34.66
CA HIS A 87 12.79 -18.58 -33.53
C HIS A 87 13.53 -17.30 -33.94
N THR A 88 14.30 -17.31 -35.03
CA THR A 88 14.98 -16.10 -35.53
C THR A 88 13.98 -15.01 -35.94
N LYS A 89 12.87 -15.39 -36.58
CA LYS A 89 11.79 -14.44 -36.93
C LYS A 89 11.12 -13.87 -35.68
N ASP A 90 10.93 -14.68 -34.65
CA ASP A 90 10.32 -14.23 -33.40
C ASP A 90 11.23 -13.25 -32.65
N ILE A 91 12.56 -13.47 -32.65
CA ILE A 91 13.54 -12.52 -32.11
C ILE A 91 13.49 -11.20 -32.89
N ALA A 92 13.47 -11.24 -34.22
CA ALA A 92 13.40 -10.04 -35.04
C ALA A 92 12.14 -9.21 -34.74
N LEU A 93 10.97 -9.85 -34.59
CA LEU A 93 9.73 -9.18 -34.21
C LEU A 93 9.82 -8.48 -32.84
N ILE A 94 10.47 -9.11 -31.86
CA ILE A 94 10.66 -8.52 -30.53
C ILE A 94 11.61 -7.32 -30.62
N GLU A 95 12.72 -7.42 -31.37
CA GLU A 95 13.65 -6.31 -31.53
C GLU A 95 13.03 -5.14 -32.29
N GLU A 96 12.27 -5.38 -33.37
CA GLU A 96 11.51 -4.34 -34.08
C GLU A 96 10.48 -3.63 -33.18
N PHE A 97 9.86 -4.37 -32.25
CA PHE A 97 8.95 -3.80 -31.27
C PHE A 97 9.70 -2.94 -30.23
N LYS A 98 10.85 -3.43 -29.75
CA LYS A 98 11.69 -2.68 -28.81
C LYS A 98 12.25 -1.39 -29.41
N GLU A 99 12.69 -1.43 -30.66
CA GLU A 99 13.16 -0.26 -31.40
C GLU A 99 12.07 0.79 -31.51
N LEU A 100 10.85 0.37 -31.85
CA LEU A 100 9.70 1.27 -31.90
C LEU A 100 9.38 1.87 -30.53
N LEU A 101 9.33 1.05 -29.47
CA LEU A 101 9.11 1.54 -28.11
C LEU A 101 10.20 2.54 -27.68
N SER A 102 11.45 2.32 -28.09
CA SER A 102 12.57 3.20 -27.76
C SER A 102 12.51 4.56 -28.48
N SER A 103 11.86 4.64 -29.64
CA SER A 103 11.70 5.88 -30.41
C SER A 103 10.44 6.65 -30.05
N LEU A 104 9.40 5.99 -29.51
CA LEU A 104 8.15 6.63 -29.10
C LEU A 104 8.32 7.94 -28.29
N PRO A 105 9.22 8.04 -27.29
CA PRO A 105 9.35 9.27 -26.50
C PRO A 105 9.84 10.46 -27.32
N GLU A 106 10.73 10.23 -28.28
CA GLU A 106 11.25 11.26 -29.20
C GLU A 106 10.17 11.74 -30.17
N SER A 107 9.29 10.83 -30.57
CA SER A 107 8.14 11.15 -31.41
C SER A 107 7.11 12.00 -30.64
N ILE A 108 6.80 11.66 -29.39
CA ILE A 108 5.74 12.32 -28.59
C ILE A 108 6.18 13.70 -28.07
N ASN A 109 7.45 13.85 -27.68
CA ASN A 109 7.96 15.09 -27.11
C ASN A 109 8.91 15.77 -28.11
N GLN A 110 8.52 16.91 -28.67
CA GLN A 110 9.30 17.66 -29.68
C GLN A 110 10.70 18.07 -29.19
N ASP A 111 10.89 18.16 -27.88
CA ASP A 111 12.19 18.45 -27.26
C ASP A 111 13.06 17.19 -27.06
N GLY A 112 12.57 15.99 -27.43
CA GLY A 112 13.30 14.72 -27.55
C GLY A 112 13.97 14.16 -26.29
N THR A 113 13.76 14.78 -25.12
CA THR A 113 14.67 14.62 -23.97
C THR A 113 14.10 13.86 -22.78
N LYS A 114 12.79 13.56 -22.76
CA LYS A 114 12.13 12.93 -21.61
C LYS A 114 11.75 11.47 -21.92
N PRO A 115 12.06 10.52 -21.02
CA PRO A 115 11.66 9.13 -21.20
C PRO A 115 10.14 8.94 -21.04
N LEU A 116 9.60 7.90 -21.66
CA LEU A 116 8.27 7.39 -21.35
C LEU A 116 8.32 6.68 -19.99
N ILE A 117 7.52 7.16 -19.03
CA ILE A 117 7.43 6.59 -17.69
C ILE A 117 6.15 5.78 -17.58
N ILE A 118 6.28 4.49 -17.31
CA ILE A 118 5.18 3.56 -17.09
C ILE A 118 5.13 3.23 -15.61
N ILE A 119 4.02 3.62 -14.95
CA ILE A 119 3.80 3.35 -13.53
C ILE A 119 2.92 2.11 -13.43
N VAL A 120 3.41 1.10 -12.73
CA VAL A 120 2.67 -0.14 -12.43
C VAL A 120 2.42 -0.17 -10.93
N ASP A 121 1.16 -0.05 -10.53
CA ASP A 121 0.75 -0.07 -9.13
C ASP A 121 0.04 -1.38 -8.78
N GLU A 122 0.09 -1.74 -7.50
CA GLU A 122 -0.60 -2.88 -6.88
C GLU A 122 -0.25 -4.26 -7.46
N LEU A 123 0.95 -4.43 -8.01
CA LEU A 123 1.41 -5.70 -8.58
C LEU A 123 1.39 -6.86 -7.57
N ASP A 124 1.63 -6.55 -6.30
CA ASP A 124 1.57 -7.47 -5.15
C ASP A 124 0.15 -7.97 -4.83
N ARG A 125 -0.90 -7.37 -5.40
CA ARG A 125 -2.30 -7.82 -5.25
C ARG A 125 -2.79 -8.71 -6.39
N CYS A 126 -2.02 -8.83 -7.47
CA CYS A 126 -2.37 -9.70 -8.58
C CYS A 126 -2.26 -11.18 -8.20
N LYS A 127 -2.85 -12.05 -9.02
CA LYS A 127 -2.58 -13.50 -8.92
C LYS A 127 -1.07 -13.73 -9.03
N PRO A 128 -0.45 -14.59 -8.20
CA PRO A 128 1.00 -14.79 -8.21
C PRO A 128 1.59 -15.06 -9.60
N SER A 129 0.88 -15.85 -10.42
CA SER A 129 1.32 -16.19 -11.79
C SER A 129 1.32 -14.97 -12.71
N PHE A 130 0.35 -14.07 -12.56
CA PHE A 130 0.27 -12.84 -13.35
C PHE A 130 1.33 -11.83 -12.92
N ALA A 131 1.56 -11.68 -11.61
CA ALA A 131 2.58 -10.77 -11.09
C ALA A 131 3.98 -11.15 -11.58
N VAL A 132 4.32 -12.45 -11.50
CA VAL A 132 5.59 -12.98 -12.01
C VAL A 132 5.69 -12.82 -13.53
N ASP A 133 4.65 -13.17 -14.29
CA ASP A 133 4.65 -13.00 -15.74
C ASP A 133 4.83 -11.52 -16.15
N MET A 134 4.19 -10.59 -15.43
CA MET A 134 4.36 -9.15 -15.67
C MET A 134 5.80 -8.68 -15.44
N LEU A 135 6.46 -9.12 -14.36
CA LEU A 135 7.88 -8.82 -14.14
C LEU A 135 8.76 -9.35 -15.29
N GLU A 136 8.51 -10.59 -15.72
CA GLU A 136 9.22 -11.21 -16.85
C GLU A 136 9.02 -10.42 -18.15
N LYS A 137 7.77 -10.04 -18.47
CA LYS A 137 7.48 -9.25 -19.67
C LYS A 137 8.13 -7.87 -19.60
N ILE A 138 8.04 -7.17 -18.47
CA ILE A 138 8.68 -5.86 -18.29
C ILE A 138 10.18 -5.97 -18.57
N LYS A 139 10.86 -6.95 -17.97
CA LYS A 139 12.32 -7.08 -18.11
C LYS A 139 12.76 -7.47 -19.50
N HIS A 140 12.06 -8.39 -20.16
CA HIS A 140 12.52 -8.97 -21.42
C HIS A 140 11.99 -8.25 -22.66
N LEU A 141 10.85 -7.58 -22.57
CA LEU A 141 10.16 -7.00 -23.72
C LEU A 141 10.09 -5.48 -23.67
N PHE A 142 9.91 -4.89 -22.49
CA PHE A 142 9.69 -3.44 -22.35
C PHE A 142 10.87 -2.67 -21.77
N SER A 143 11.90 -3.36 -21.28
CA SER A 143 13.14 -2.73 -20.77
C SER A 143 14.01 -2.26 -21.95
N VAL A 144 13.64 -1.13 -22.52
CA VAL A 144 14.30 -0.50 -23.68
C VAL A 144 14.78 0.91 -23.33
N LYS A 145 15.65 1.46 -24.19
CA LYS A 145 16.14 2.83 -24.03
C LYS A 145 14.95 3.82 -24.05
N ASN A 146 15.04 4.88 -23.25
CA ASN A 146 14.02 5.92 -23.12
C ASN A 146 12.65 5.46 -22.56
N VAL A 147 12.53 4.22 -22.08
CA VAL A 147 11.34 3.73 -21.36
C VAL A 147 11.74 3.36 -19.94
N MET A 148 11.06 3.92 -18.95
CA MET A 148 11.30 3.67 -17.53
C MET A 148 10.06 3.11 -16.84
N PHE A 149 10.24 2.05 -16.06
CA PHE A 149 9.18 1.47 -15.25
C PHE A 149 9.33 1.91 -13.80
N VAL A 150 8.23 2.38 -13.21
CA VAL A 150 8.12 2.65 -11.78
C VAL A 150 7.13 1.65 -11.20
N LEU A 151 7.65 0.73 -10.39
CA LEU A 151 6.83 -0.30 -9.75
C LEU A 151 6.49 0.15 -8.33
N VAL A 152 5.19 0.30 -8.05
CA VAL A 152 4.67 0.62 -6.71
C VAL A 152 4.07 -0.66 -6.14
N MET A 153 4.63 -1.16 -5.05
CA MET A 153 4.29 -2.47 -4.51
C MET A 153 4.59 -2.59 -3.01
N ASN A 154 3.91 -3.52 -2.33
CA ASN A 154 4.46 -4.14 -1.12
C ASN A 154 5.45 -5.24 -1.51
N LYS A 155 6.75 -4.97 -1.35
CA LYS A 155 7.83 -5.90 -1.70
C LYS A 155 7.68 -7.27 -1.03
N GLN A 156 7.35 -7.31 0.26
CA GLN A 156 7.23 -8.58 0.98
C GLN A 156 6.11 -9.45 0.42
N GLN A 157 4.96 -8.85 0.07
CA GLN A 157 3.85 -9.57 -0.55
C GLN A 157 4.20 -10.04 -1.97
N LEU A 158 4.99 -9.27 -2.72
CA LEU A 158 5.47 -9.71 -4.02
C LEU A 158 6.48 -10.88 -3.89
N GLU A 159 7.34 -10.88 -2.89
CA GLU A 159 8.23 -12.02 -2.59
C GLU A 159 7.43 -13.30 -2.27
N GLU A 160 6.30 -13.20 -1.58
CA GLU A 160 5.37 -14.33 -1.37
C GLU A 160 4.81 -14.84 -2.70
N SER A 161 4.46 -13.94 -3.61
CA SER A 161 3.97 -14.30 -4.95
C SER A 161 5.02 -15.08 -5.75
N VAL A 162 6.28 -14.66 -5.69
CA VAL A 162 7.41 -15.41 -6.31
C VAL A 162 7.54 -16.81 -5.71
N ARG A 163 7.49 -16.92 -4.36
CA ARG A 163 7.57 -18.21 -3.66
C ARG A 163 6.39 -19.13 -3.97
N ALA A 164 5.21 -18.58 -4.22
CA ALA A 164 4.05 -19.37 -4.65
C ALA A 164 4.24 -20.00 -6.04
N ILE A 165 5.03 -19.38 -6.93
CA ILE A 165 5.26 -19.87 -8.30
C ILE A 165 6.46 -20.81 -8.41
N TYR A 166 7.57 -20.49 -7.75
CA TYR A 166 8.81 -21.27 -7.87
C TYR A 166 9.11 -22.17 -6.66
N GLY A 167 8.28 -22.11 -5.61
CA GLY A 167 8.42 -22.91 -4.39
C GLY A 167 9.10 -22.13 -3.25
N ALA A 168 8.86 -22.59 -2.01
CA ALA A 168 9.26 -21.88 -0.79
C ALA A 168 10.80 -21.74 -0.61
N ASN A 169 11.60 -22.57 -1.28
CA ASN A 169 13.06 -22.57 -1.16
C ASN A 169 13.76 -21.54 -2.05
N ILE A 170 13.03 -20.83 -2.92
CA ILE A 170 13.63 -19.78 -3.76
C ILE A 170 14.00 -18.56 -2.92
N ASP A 171 15.17 -17.98 -3.19
CA ASP A 171 15.48 -16.63 -2.73
C ASP A 171 14.72 -15.60 -3.58
N ALA A 172 13.51 -15.27 -3.13
CA ALA A 172 12.63 -14.33 -3.81
C ALA A 172 13.20 -12.90 -3.85
N ASN A 173 14.00 -12.51 -2.86
CA ASN A 173 14.60 -11.18 -2.84
C ASN A 173 15.62 -11.05 -3.97
N THR A 174 16.54 -12.02 -4.08
CA THR A 174 17.51 -12.09 -5.18
C THR A 174 16.83 -12.26 -6.54
N TYR A 175 15.69 -12.95 -6.60
CA TYR A 175 14.87 -13.01 -7.81
C TYR A 175 14.39 -11.61 -8.22
N LEU A 176 13.78 -10.84 -7.32
CA LEU A 176 13.26 -9.49 -7.60
C LEU A 176 14.37 -8.50 -8.00
N GLN A 177 15.59 -8.64 -7.47
CA GLN A 177 16.74 -7.80 -7.86
C GLN A 177 17.11 -7.90 -9.35
N LYS A 178 16.68 -8.96 -10.06
CA LYS A 178 16.89 -9.09 -11.51
C LYS A 178 16.01 -8.13 -12.32
N PHE A 179 14.91 -7.69 -11.72
CA PHE A 179 13.87 -6.87 -12.33
C PHE A 179 13.92 -5.42 -11.82
N ILE A 180 14.29 -5.21 -10.55
CA ILE A 180 14.30 -3.90 -9.89
C ILE A 180 15.73 -3.37 -9.84
N ASN A 181 16.02 -2.33 -10.63
CA ASN A 181 17.35 -1.71 -10.67
C ASN A 181 17.60 -0.74 -9.51
N ILE A 182 16.57 0.00 -9.11
CA ILE A 182 16.63 1.00 -8.04
C ILE A 182 15.44 0.75 -7.12
N GLU A 183 15.74 0.56 -5.84
CA GLU A 183 14.73 0.40 -4.80
C GLU A 183 14.72 1.63 -3.91
N THR A 184 13.53 2.14 -3.63
CA THR A 184 13.30 3.24 -2.69
C THR A 184 12.05 3.00 -1.87
N GLN A 185 12.00 3.59 -0.68
CA GLN A 185 10.84 3.52 0.20
C GLN A 185 10.25 4.92 0.36
N LEU A 186 8.92 5.01 0.35
CA LEU A 186 8.25 6.27 0.68
C LEU A 186 8.51 6.61 2.15
N PRO A 187 9.19 7.73 2.45
CA PRO A 187 9.53 8.08 3.81
C PRO A 187 8.27 8.48 4.59
N LYS A 188 8.09 7.91 5.79
CA LYS A 188 7.04 8.36 6.72
C LYS A 188 7.35 9.72 7.35
N LYS A 189 8.64 10.07 7.47
CA LYS A 189 9.12 11.33 8.04
C LYS A 189 10.06 12.03 7.05
N ILE A 190 9.78 13.28 6.73
CA ILE A 190 10.67 14.11 5.91
C ILE A 190 11.72 14.71 6.86
N ALA A 191 12.99 14.38 6.65
CA ALA A 191 14.09 14.65 7.58
C ALA A 191 14.40 16.13 7.85
N THR A 192 13.83 17.06 7.07
CA THR A 192 14.33 18.44 6.99
C THR A 192 13.36 19.52 7.44
N ASN A 193 12.11 19.22 7.76
CA ASN A 193 11.16 20.19 8.30
C ASN A 193 10.40 19.58 9.48
N GLN A 194 10.16 20.36 10.53
CA GLN A 194 9.34 20.02 11.70
C GLN A 194 7.86 19.70 11.38
N ILE A 195 7.54 19.46 10.11
CA ILE A 195 6.21 19.19 9.59
C ILE A 195 6.13 17.69 9.32
N SER A 196 5.50 16.98 10.25
CA SER A 196 5.18 15.56 10.12
C SER A 196 4.19 15.36 8.96
N THR A 197 4.43 14.38 8.07
CA THR A 197 3.48 13.98 7.02
C THR A 197 2.10 13.69 7.60
N VAL A 198 2.08 13.09 8.80
CA VAL A 198 0.87 12.84 9.57
C VAL A 198 0.11 14.14 9.83
N LYS A 199 0.79 15.19 10.32
CA LYS A 199 0.17 16.48 10.66
C LYS A 199 -0.45 17.19 9.45
N VAL A 200 0.27 17.21 8.32
CA VAL A 200 -0.25 17.80 7.06
C VAL A 200 -1.49 17.05 6.62
N TYR A 201 -1.41 15.72 6.62
CA TYR A 201 -2.50 14.88 6.14
C TYR A 201 -3.70 14.87 7.10
N SER A 202 -3.46 14.89 8.42
CA SER A 202 -4.48 15.09 9.46
C SER A 202 -5.29 16.36 9.21
N SER A 203 -4.59 17.48 8.99
CA SER A 203 -5.24 18.76 8.72
C SER A 203 -6.09 18.73 7.44
N TYR A 204 -5.56 18.09 6.38
CA TYR A 204 -6.27 17.91 5.12
C TYR A 204 -7.53 17.04 5.29
N ILE A 205 -7.40 15.83 5.86
CA ILE A 205 -8.51 14.90 6.03
C ILE A 205 -9.58 15.46 6.97
N PHE A 206 -9.18 16.11 8.06
CA PHE A 206 -10.13 16.77 8.97
C PHE A 206 -11.00 17.79 8.23
N GLN A 207 -10.39 18.62 7.37
CA GLN A 207 -11.13 19.57 6.54
C GLN A 207 -12.06 18.89 5.52
N GLN A 208 -11.63 17.78 4.91
CA GLN A 208 -12.45 17.03 3.96
C GLN A 208 -13.71 16.43 4.60
N HIS A 209 -13.63 16.02 5.87
CA HIS A 209 -14.79 15.51 6.59
C HIS A 209 -15.81 16.60 6.97
N GLY A 210 -15.42 17.88 7.00
CA GLY A 210 -16.33 18.99 7.29
C GLY A 210 -17.05 18.90 8.63
N ILE A 211 -16.39 18.33 9.64
CA ILE A 211 -16.99 18.02 10.95
C ILE A 211 -17.22 19.32 11.72
N GLU A 212 -18.43 19.55 12.23
CA GLU A 212 -18.70 20.61 13.20
C GLU A 212 -18.24 20.14 14.59
N THR A 213 -17.13 20.70 15.08
CA THR A 213 -16.57 20.35 16.41
C THR A 213 -16.73 21.47 17.45
N TRP A 214 -17.47 22.53 17.10
CA TRP A 214 -17.71 23.71 17.93
C TRP A 214 -16.42 24.37 18.44
N GLY A 215 -15.40 24.45 17.58
CA GLY A 215 -14.12 25.12 17.85
C GLY A 215 -13.05 24.25 18.50
N ASN A 216 -13.19 22.92 18.48
CA ASN A 216 -12.23 21.98 19.06
C ASN A 216 -11.30 21.30 18.04
N ASP A 217 -11.32 21.74 16.79
CA ASP A 217 -10.53 21.19 15.66
C ASP A 217 -9.07 20.95 16.05
N ARG A 218 -8.43 21.97 16.64
CA ARG A 218 -7.02 21.90 17.04
C ARG A 218 -6.75 20.83 18.08
N ASN A 219 -7.63 20.69 19.08
CA ASN A 219 -7.47 19.68 20.12
C ASN A 219 -7.58 18.26 19.54
N ILE A 220 -8.51 18.06 18.60
CA ILE A 220 -8.69 16.77 17.93
C ILE A 220 -7.46 16.44 17.09
N ILE A 221 -7.01 17.37 16.25
CA ILE A 221 -5.84 17.18 15.37
C ILE A 221 -4.59 16.91 16.22
N ASP A 222 -4.32 17.72 17.25
CA ASP A 222 -3.14 17.55 18.10
C ASP A 222 -3.15 16.19 18.84
N CYS A 223 -4.32 15.73 19.32
CA CYS A 223 -4.43 14.41 19.95
C CYS A 223 -4.23 13.26 18.95
N VAL A 224 -4.85 13.36 17.76
CA VAL A 224 -4.69 12.35 16.70
C VAL A 224 -3.24 12.29 16.22
N ASP A 225 -2.57 13.42 16.03
CA ASP A 225 -1.18 13.48 15.56
C ASP A 225 -0.24 12.76 16.53
N VAL A 226 -0.36 13.04 17.83
CA VAL A 226 0.47 12.39 18.86
C VAL A 226 0.24 10.87 18.91
N LEU A 227 -1.02 10.43 18.84
CA LEU A 227 -1.35 9.01 18.80
C LEU A 227 -0.87 8.35 17.50
N ALA A 228 -1.03 9.04 16.36
CA ALA A 228 -0.64 8.53 15.06
C ALA A 228 0.88 8.34 14.94
N GLU A 229 1.66 9.25 15.53
CA GLU A 229 3.10 9.12 15.62
C GLU A 229 3.53 8.00 16.58
N HIS A 230 2.89 7.90 17.74
CA HIS A 230 3.19 6.85 18.72
C HIS A 230 2.92 5.44 18.16
N PHE A 231 1.77 5.23 17.52
CA PHE A 231 1.40 3.95 16.92
C PHE A 231 1.89 3.77 15.47
N ASN A 232 2.65 4.72 14.93
CA ASN A 232 3.20 4.71 13.57
C ASN A 232 2.14 4.42 12.48
N LEU A 233 0.97 5.05 12.60
CA LEU A 233 -0.18 4.79 11.72
C LEU A 233 0.14 5.06 10.25
N SER A 234 -0.47 4.28 9.36
CA SER A 234 -0.51 4.58 7.92
C SER A 234 -1.55 5.67 7.63
N LEU A 235 -1.41 6.35 6.48
CA LEU A 235 -2.41 7.34 6.03
C LEU A 235 -3.81 6.73 5.92
N ARG A 236 -3.91 5.48 5.43
CA ARG A 236 -5.18 4.74 5.37
C ARG A 236 -5.78 4.46 6.76
N GLN A 237 -4.96 4.19 7.76
CA GLN A 237 -5.45 4.07 9.13
C GLN A 237 -5.90 5.44 9.66
N LEU A 238 -5.18 6.51 9.34
CA LEU A 238 -5.54 7.87 9.74
C LEU A 238 -6.91 8.29 9.17
N GLU A 239 -7.19 8.00 7.90
CA GLU A 239 -8.53 8.21 7.30
C GLU A 239 -9.62 7.46 8.09
N ARG A 240 -9.37 6.22 8.49
CA ARG A 240 -10.33 5.44 9.30
C ARG A 240 -10.53 6.04 10.69
N VAL A 241 -9.48 6.60 11.29
CA VAL A 241 -9.57 7.33 12.57
C VAL A 241 -10.47 8.54 12.43
N TYR A 242 -10.25 9.39 11.41
CA TYR A 242 -11.12 10.56 11.18
C TYR A 242 -12.54 10.18 10.77
N THR A 243 -12.73 9.03 10.11
CA THR A 243 -14.06 8.48 9.85
C THR A 243 -14.77 8.13 11.16
N ASN A 244 -14.11 7.44 12.09
CA ASN A 244 -14.66 7.14 13.41
C ASN A 244 -14.99 8.41 14.21
N ILE A 245 -14.13 9.42 14.15
CA ILE A 245 -14.37 10.73 14.78
C ILE A 245 -15.59 11.41 14.15
N SER A 246 -15.71 11.39 12.82
CA SER A 246 -16.87 11.94 12.10
C SER A 246 -18.17 11.25 12.50
N VAL A 247 -18.15 9.92 12.64
CA VAL A 247 -19.31 9.15 13.12
C VAL A 247 -19.71 9.59 14.53
N PHE A 248 -18.74 9.77 15.43
CA PHE A 248 -19.02 10.28 16.77
C PHE A 248 -19.72 11.65 16.70
N TYR A 249 -19.12 12.64 16.04
CA TYR A 249 -19.68 14.01 15.99
C TYR A 249 -21.03 14.07 15.27
N ALA A 250 -21.22 13.28 14.21
CA ALA A 250 -22.50 13.17 13.52
C ALA A 250 -23.61 12.54 14.39
N SER A 251 -23.25 11.78 15.42
CA SER A 251 -24.19 11.11 16.33
C SER A 251 -24.49 11.90 17.62
N THR A 252 -24.02 13.14 17.70
CA THR A 252 -24.05 13.98 18.91
C THR A 252 -24.36 15.44 18.58
N GLU A 253 -24.86 16.19 19.56
CA GLU A 253 -25.10 17.64 19.43
C GLU A 253 -24.22 18.43 20.40
N LYS A 254 -24.22 19.76 20.29
CA LYS A 254 -23.34 20.66 21.07
C LYS A 254 -23.44 20.48 22.59
N GLY A 255 -24.60 20.06 23.10
CA GLY A 255 -24.84 19.86 24.53
C GLY A 255 -24.39 18.50 25.09
N TYR A 256 -23.89 17.60 24.24
CA TYR A 256 -23.42 16.28 24.66
C TYR A 256 -22.03 16.37 25.31
N LEU A 257 -21.63 15.33 26.04
CA LEU A 257 -20.29 15.23 26.60
C LEU A 257 -19.27 14.94 25.48
N HIS A 258 -18.35 15.87 25.25
CA HIS A 258 -17.30 15.80 24.22
C HIS A 258 -15.92 15.72 24.85
N LEU A 259 -15.50 14.54 25.29
CA LEU A 259 -14.13 14.33 25.78
C LEU A 259 -13.20 14.02 24.60
N HIS A 260 -12.70 15.05 23.92
CA HIS A 260 -11.82 14.95 22.74
C HIS A 260 -10.67 13.95 22.90
N ALA A 261 -10.05 13.93 24.09
CA ALA A 261 -9.03 12.94 24.45
C ALA A 261 -9.53 11.50 24.30
N ILE A 262 -10.65 11.18 24.93
CA ILE A 262 -11.30 9.85 24.85
C ILE A 262 -11.78 9.55 23.42
N ILE A 263 -12.41 10.51 22.74
CA ILE A 263 -12.94 10.34 21.38
C ILE A 263 -11.81 9.92 20.42
N THR A 264 -10.71 10.67 20.42
CA THR A 264 -9.56 10.41 19.56
C THR A 264 -8.86 9.10 19.93
N LEU A 265 -8.63 8.85 21.22
CA LEU A 265 -7.98 7.64 21.72
C LEU A 265 -8.78 6.38 21.38
N LEU A 266 -10.07 6.36 21.65
CA LEU A 266 -10.94 5.23 21.29
C LEU A 266 -11.05 5.06 19.78
N SER A 267 -11.08 6.15 19.00
CA SER A 267 -11.10 6.08 17.53
C SER A 267 -9.83 5.47 16.97
N VAL A 268 -8.67 5.78 17.55
CA VAL A 268 -7.38 5.16 17.20
C VAL A 268 -7.34 3.69 17.62
N ILE A 269 -7.70 3.38 18.87
CA ILE A 269 -7.72 2.00 19.39
C ILE A 269 -8.63 1.13 18.54
N LYS A 270 -9.81 1.61 18.15
CA LYS A 270 -10.73 0.87 17.26
C LYS A 270 -10.10 0.45 15.94
N VAL A 271 -9.20 1.27 15.38
CA VAL A 271 -8.51 1.02 14.11
C VAL A 271 -7.33 0.07 14.26
N ILE A 272 -6.59 0.14 15.37
CA ILE A 272 -5.37 -0.67 15.58
C ILE A 272 -5.62 -1.99 16.29
N ASP A 273 -6.58 -2.05 17.22
CA ASP A 273 -6.96 -3.23 18.00
C ASP A 273 -8.44 -3.15 18.37
N THR A 274 -9.29 -3.69 17.49
CA THR A 274 -10.74 -3.74 17.69
C THR A 274 -11.14 -4.55 18.93
N ASN A 275 -10.34 -5.54 19.34
CA ASN A 275 -10.62 -6.32 20.54
C ASN A 275 -10.38 -5.48 21.81
N LEU A 276 -9.26 -4.76 21.87
CA LEU A 276 -9.02 -3.82 22.97
C LEU A 276 -10.11 -2.74 23.05
N PHE A 277 -10.54 -2.21 21.91
CA PHE A 277 -11.68 -1.27 21.87
C PHE A 277 -12.95 -1.88 22.50
N HIS A 278 -13.27 -3.13 22.16
CA HIS A 278 -14.42 -3.83 22.74
C HIS A 278 -14.27 -4.06 24.26
N LEU A 279 -13.08 -4.45 24.72
CA LEU A 279 -12.81 -4.65 26.14
C LEU A 279 -12.93 -3.35 26.94
N LEU A 280 -12.46 -2.22 26.39
CA LEU A 280 -12.64 -0.89 26.97
C LEU A 280 -14.12 -0.48 27.00
N ALA A 281 -14.85 -0.72 25.90
CA ALA A 281 -16.27 -0.39 25.80
C ALA A 281 -17.15 -1.20 26.78
N THR A 282 -16.73 -2.44 27.11
CA THR A 282 -17.45 -3.34 28.02
C THR A 282 -16.91 -3.34 29.45
N LYS A 283 -15.87 -2.53 29.74
CA LYS A 283 -15.17 -2.47 31.03
C LYS A 283 -14.58 -3.82 31.49
N GLN A 284 -14.17 -4.66 30.54
CA GLN A 284 -13.64 -6.00 30.80
C GLN A 284 -12.11 -6.05 30.80
N ILE A 285 -11.45 -4.95 31.16
CA ILE A 285 -9.99 -4.84 31.18
C ILE A 285 -9.54 -3.87 32.27
N ASP A 286 -8.45 -4.20 32.95
CA ASP A 286 -7.78 -3.31 33.90
C ASP A 286 -6.78 -2.39 33.20
N PHE A 287 -6.42 -1.29 33.88
CA PHE A 287 -5.52 -0.29 33.31
C PHE A 287 -4.09 -0.82 33.01
N ALA A 288 -3.55 -1.72 33.83
CA ALA A 288 -2.22 -2.29 33.60
C ALA A 288 -2.19 -3.13 32.32
N SER A 289 -3.24 -3.91 32.07
CA SER A 289 -3.47 -4.68 30.85
C SER A 289 -3.59 -3.78 29.61
N VAL A 290 -4.21 -2.61 29.74
CA VAL A 290 -4.27 -1.60 28.65
C VAL A 290 -2.87 -1.06 28.33
N CYS A 291 -2.11 -0.64 29.35
CA CYS A 291 -0.75 -0.12 29.16
C CYS A 291 0.17 -1.14 28.48
N ASN A 292 0.08 -2.41 28.89
CA ASN A 292 0.83 -3.50 28.28
C ASN A 292 0.47 -3.70 26.80
N LYS A 293 -0.82 -3.68 26.45
CA LYS A 293 -1.28 -3.86 25.06
C LYS A 293 -0.89 -2.70 24.15
N LEU A 294 -0.91 -1.48 24.68
CA LEU A 294 -0.61 -0.27 23.92
C LEU A 294 0.88 0.11 23.96
N ASN A 295 1.72 -0.66 24.65
CA ASN A 295 3.14 -0.34 24.90
C ASN A 295 3.33 1.05 25.52
N PHE A 296 2.41 1.45 26.40
CA PHE A 296 2.54 2.68 27.17
C PHE A 296 3.42 2.43 28.39
N ASN A 297 4.67 2.87 28.30
CA ASN A 297 5.59 2.82 29.44
C ASN A 297 5.65 4.19 30.12
N LYS A 298 5.09 4.27 31.33
CA LYS A 298 5.07 5.50 32.17
C LYS A 298 6.47 6.08 32.37
N ASP A 299 7.51 5.24 32.40
CA ASP A 299 8.91 5.67 32.61
C ASP A 299 9.57 6.29 31.36
N THR A 300 8.94 6.17 30.18
CA THR A 300 9.51 6.62 28.90
C THR A 300 8.94 7.96 28.44
N PHE A 301 7.87 8.42 29.08
CA PHE A 301 7.26 9.71 28.75
C PHE A 301 7.92 10.83 29.55
N SER A 302 8.14 11.98 28.92
CA SER A 302 8.37 13.19 29.70
C SER A 302 7.09 13.48 30.47
N GLU A 303 7.19 13.60 31.80
CA GLU A 303 6.14 14.16 32.65
C GLU A 303 5.66 15.45 31.97
N SER A 304 4.41 15.51 31.49
CA SER A 304 3.76 16.59 30.68
C SER A 304 3.57 16.37 29.18
N SER A 305 3.83 15.17 28.64
CA SER A 305 3.47 14.89 27.24
C SER A 305 1.94 14.81 27.04
N LEU A 306 1.43 15.27 25.88
CA LEU A 306 0.01 15.12 25.53
C LEU A 306 -0.42 13.64 25.57
N LEU A 307 0.49 12.72 25.23
CA LEU A 307 0.25 11.28 25.26
C LEU A 307 -0.03 10.77 26.67
N GLU A 308 0.78 11.19 27.66
CA GLU A 308 0.55 10.85 29.07
C GLU A 308 -0.83 11.33 29.54
N ARG A 309 -1.20 12.56 29.15
CA ARG A 309 -2.54 13.10 29.44
C ARG A 309 -3.66 12.30 28.77
N LEU A 310 -3.46 11.77 27.56
CA LEU A 310 -4.43 10.90 26.91
C LEU A 310 -4.59 9.57 27.65
N VAL A 311 -3.49 9.00 28.14
CA VAL A 311 -3.50 7.74 28.89
C VAL A 311 -4.13 7.89 30.27
N SER A 312 -3.91 9.01 30.96
CA SER A 312 -4.48 9.26 32.28
C SER A 312 -6.01 9.33 32.26
N TRP A 313 -6.63 9.68 31.13
CA TRP A 313 -8.08 9.57 30.94
C TRP A 313 -8.59 8.14 30.95
N ILE A 314 -7.83 7.17 30.42
CA ILE A 314 -8.18 5.75 30.53
C ILE A 314 -8.02 5.30 31.98
N GLU A 315 -6.92 5.69 32.63
CA GLU A 315 -6.67 5.34 34.03
C GLU A 315 -7.84 5.81 34.90
N TYR A 316 -8.21 7.09 34.79
CA TYR A 316 -9.35 7.68 35.50
C TYR A 316 -10.67 6.93 35.23
N ALA A 317 -10.97 6.60 33.98
CA ALA A 317 -12.21 5.90 33.64
C ALA A 317 -12.26 4.45 34.13
N LEU A 318 -11.11 3.79 34.33
CA LEU A 318 -11.01 2.41 34.80
C LEU A 318 -10.80 2.28 36.30
N MET A 319 -10.50 3.36 37.03
CA MET A 319 -10.32 3.34 38.48
C MET A 319 -11.57 2.84 39.21
N THR A 320 -11.37 1.95 40.18
CA THR A 320 -12.37 1.59 41.20
C THR A 320 -12.70 2.79 42.09
N ASP A 321 -13.83 2.74 42.81
CA ASP A 321 -14.21 3.84 43.72
C ASP A 321 -13.19 4.00 44.85
N GLU A 322 -12.60 2.90 45.31
CA GLU A 322 -11.55 2.90 46.33
C GLU A 322 -10.28 3.59 45.83
N GLU A 323 -9.79 3.22 44.63
CA GLU A 323 -8.63 3.85 44.02
C GLU A 323 -8.85 5.34 43.75
N PHE A 324 -10.03 5.70 43.22
CA PHE A 324 -10.38 7.10 43.00
C PHE A 324 -10.48 7.88 44.32
N GLY A 325 -10.93 7.23 45.40
CA GLY A 325 -10.93 7.78 46.75
C GLY A 325 -9.56 8.24 47.23
N LEU A 326 -8.47 7.60 46.78
CA LEU A 326 -7.08 7.92 47.14
C LEU A 326 -6.46 9.03 46.27
N VAL A 327 -7.11 9.45 45.18
CA VAL A 327 -6.60 10.52 44.30
C VAL A 327 -6.58 11.86 45.06
N ALA A 328 -5.49 12.61 44.96
CA ALA A 328 -5.35 13.90 45.64
C ALA A 328 -6.51 14.86 45.33
N GLU A 329 -6.95 15.64 46.32
CA GLU A 329 -8.13 16.52 46.19
C GLU A 329 -7.93 17.65 45.16
N ASP A 330 -6.68 18.06 44.94
CA ASP A 330 -6.27 19.09 43.98
C ASP A 330 -6.09 18.56 42.55
N ASN A 331 -6.26 17.26 42.33
CA ASN A 331 -6.17 16.66 41.00
C ASN A 331 -7.33 17.12 40.11
N ASP A 332 -7.03 17.48 38.86
CA ASP A 332 -8.03 17.95 37.88
C ASP A 332 -9.21 16.97 37.70
N PHE A 333 -8.98 15.66 37.83
CA PHE A 333 -10.03 14.65 37.70
C PHE A 333 -11.09 14.73 38.80
N ARG A 334 -10.77 15.27 40.00
CA ARG A 334 -11.78 15.48 41.06
C ARG A 334 -12.85 16.48 40.63
N ARG A 335 -12.42 17.59 40.01
CA ARG A 335 -13.34 18.59 39.47
C ARG A 335 -14.14 18.04 38.29
N ILE A 336 -13.48 17.28 37.42
CA ILE A 336 -14.12 16.65 36.26
C ILE A 336 -15.22 15.67 36.71
N ASP A 337 -14.96 14.87 37.74
CA ASP A 337 -15.91 13.89 38.28
C ASP A 337 -17.21 14.54 38.79
N ILE A 338 -17.07 15.64 39.54
CA ILE A 338 -18.21 16.45 40.01
C ILE A 338 -19.00 17.01 38.81
N ASP A 339 -18.31 17.55 37.81
CA ASP A 339 -18.93 18.10 36.61
C ASP A 339 -19.66 17.03 35.79
N LEU A 340 -19.10 15.83 35.68
CA LEU A 340 -19.70 14.68 34.98
C LEU A 340 -21.03 14.28 35.66
N SER A 341 -21.01 14.13 36.98
CA SER A 341 -22.20 13.79 37.75
C SER A 341 -23.27 14.87 37.67
N LEU A 342 -22.91 16.14 37.91
CA LEU A 342 -23.88 17.24 37.97
C LEU A 342 -24.46 17.65 36.62
N LYS A 343 -23.65 17.68 35.56
CA LYS A 343 -24.07 18.18 34.24
C LYS A 343 -24.62 17.07 33.34
N TYR A 344 -24.08 15.86 33.46
CA TYR A 344 -24.39 14.77 32.54
C TYR A 344 -25.02 13.55 33.23
N GLY A 345 -25.12 13.54 34.56
CA GLY A 345 -25.65 12.38 35.31
C GLY A 345 -24.85 11.12 35.04
N MET A 346 -23.54 11.25 34.81
CA MET A 346 -22.67 10.18 34.33
C MET A 346 -21.56 9.90 35.34
N ASP A 347 -21.31 8.61 35.59
CA ASP A 347 -20.18 8.16 36.40
C ASP A 347 -18.92 8.01 35.53
N ARG A 348 -17.74 8.18 36.14
CA ARG A 348 -16.45 8.07 35.42
C ARG A 348 -16.30 6.76 34.65
N GLN A 349 -16.84 5.67 35.19
CA GLN A 349 -16.74 4.34 34.59
C GLN A 349 -17.57 4.23 33.31
N ASP A 350 -18.56 5.10 33.10
CA ASP A 350 -19.40 5.12 31.90
C ASP A 350 -18.81 5.94 30.75
N ILE A 351 -17.72 6.68 31.00
CA ILE A 351 -17.03 7.49 29.98
C ILE A 351 -16.66 6.64 28.76
N LEU A 352 -15.98 5.51 28.96
CA LEU A 352 -15.52 4.67 27.85
C LEU A 352 -16.69 4.02 27.08
N PRO A 353 -17.65 3.33 27.73
CA PRO A 353 -18.83 2.79 27.04
C PRO A 353 -19.62 3.85 26.27
N TYR A 354 -19.90 5.01 26.89
CA TYR A 354 -20.68 6.08 26.26
C TYR A 354 -20.02 6.56 24.97
N HIS A 355 -18.73 6.86 24.99
CA HIS A 355 -18.04 7.33 23.79
C HIS A 355 -17.85 6.21 22.75
N ALA A 356 -17.58 4.98 23.19
CA ALA A 356 -17.43 3.82 22.31
C ALA A 356 -18.72 3.48 21.56
N GLU A 357 -19.88 3.62 22.20
CA GLU A 357 -21.19 3.46 21.58
C GLU A 357 -21.34 4.47 20.44
N LYS A 358 -21.12 5.76 20.70
CA LYS A 358 -21.23 6.84 19.71
C LYS A 358 -20.27 6.68 18.52
N ILE A 359 -19.04 6.21 18.78
CA ILE A 359 -18.06 5.87 17.72
C ILE A 359 -18.52 4.67 16.87
N SER A 360 -19.40 3.82 17.38
CA SER A 360 -19.83 2.57 16.74
C SER A 360 -21.27 2.60 16.22
N LEU A 361 -21.93 3.75 16.26
CA LEU A 361 -23.36 3.92 15.98
C LEU A 361 -23.82 3.73 14.52
N LEU A 362 -23.10 2.94 13.72
CA LEU A 362 -23.74 2.14 12.66
C LEU A 362 -24.41 0.89 13.26
N LYS A 363 -25.14 1.05 14.39
CA LYS A 363 -26.27 0.17 14.65
C LYS A 363 -27.33 0.59 13.65
N ILE A 364 -27.58 -0.29 12.68
CA ILE A 364 -28.77 -0.28 11.83
C ILE A 364 -29.95 0.09 12.73
N ASN A 365 -30.67 1.17 12.41
CA ASN A 365 -32.03 1.37 12.88
C ASN A 365 -32.82 0.12 12.47
N SER A 366 -32.85 -0.90 13.32
CA SER A 366 -33.92 -1.88 13.30
C SER A 366 -35.14 -1.13 13.78
N GLN A 367 -35.94 -0.69 12.80
CA GLN A 367 -37.35 -0.40 13.01
C GLN A 367 -37.96 -1.51 13.87
N GLU A 368 -38.57 -1.13 14.98
CA GLU A 368 -39.88 -1.64 15.40
C GLU A 368 -40.71 -0.47 15.95
#